data_AF-B9RBU3-F1
#
_entry.id   AF-B9RBU3-F1
#
_cell.length_a   1.000
_cell.length_b   1.000
_cell.length_c   1.000
_cell.angle_alpha   90.00
_cell.angle_beta   90.00
_cell.angle_gamma   90.00
#
_symmetry.space_group_name_H-M   'P 1'
#
loop_
_entity.id
_entity.type
_entity.pdbx_description
1 polymer ?
#
loop_
_entity_poly.entity_id
_entity_poly.type
_entity_poly.pdbx_seq_one_letter_code
_entity_poly.pdbx_strand_id
1 'polypeptide(L)'
;MGDLYVWLISFFFLIALLVIIVFQLMCLADLEFDYINPYDSSSRINKVILPEYITEGVLCLFFLLTGHWCMSLLCVPYLYYNVRLLNCDQYSGSHIPNSCSHARLKVEDDLDCIGRPRF
;
A
#
# COMPACT_ATOMS: atom_id res chain seq x y z
N MET A 1 8.59 30.61 -5.64
CA MET A 1 7.73 30.36 -6.84
C MET A 1 7.70 28.88 -7.22
N GLY A 2 8.81 28.14 -7.09
CA GLY A 2 8.85 26.69 -7.36
C GLY A 2 8.03 25.85 -6.37
N ASP A 3 7.91 26.30 -5.12
CA ASP A 3 7.24 25.58 -4.03
C ASP A 3 5.75 25.37 -4.27
N LEU A 4 5.09 26.32 -4.96
CA LEU A 4 3.69 26.20 -5.34
C LEU A 4 3.47 25.06 -6.34
N TYR A 5 4.40 24.88 -7.29
CA TYR A 5 4.31 23.79 -8.27
C TYR A 5 4.54 22.42 -7.61
N VAL A 6 5.48 22.33 -6.66
CA VAL A 6 5.74 21.12 -5.85
C VAL A 6 4.50 20.73 -5.05
N TRP A 7 3.86 21.71 -4.40
CA TRP A 7 2.66 21.45 -3.60
C TRP A 7 1.48 21.04 -4.48
N LEU A 8 1.30 21.71 -5.61
CA LEU A 8 0.25 21.39 -6.58
C LEU A 8 0.44 19.99 -7.17
N ILE A 9 1.66 19.60 -7.56
CA ILE A 9 1.90 18.25 -8.08
C ILE A 9 1.74 17.18 -7.00
N SER A 10 2.18 17.45 -5.76
CA SER A 10 1.95 16.57 -4.62
C SER A 10 0.46 16.32 -4.37
N PHE A 11 -0.37 17.34 -4.52
CA PHE A 11 -1.82 17.20 -4.35
C PHE A 11 -2.43 16.22 -5.36
N PHE A 12 -2.00 16.27 -6.62
CA PHE A 12 -2.45 15.31 -7.63
C PHE A 12 -2.00 13.87 -7.32
N PHE A 13 -0.76 13.69 -6.84
CA PHE A 13 -0.26 12.38 -6.41
C PHE A 13 -1.08 11.82 -5.23
N LEU A 14 -1.43 12.65 -4.25
CA LEU A 14 -2.26 12.25 -3.12
C LEU A 14 -3.67 11.82 -3.56
N ILE A 15 -4.29 12.54 -4.49
CA ILE A 15 -5.59 12.14 -5.05
C ILE A 15 -5.48 10.79 -5.77
N ALA A 16 -4.44 10.61 -6.60
CA ALA A 16 -4.23 9.36 -7.31
C ALA A 16 -4.06 8.16 -6.35
N LEU A 17 -3.27 8.33 -5.29
CA LEU A 17 -3.10 7.33 -4.23
C LEU A 17 -4.43 7.03 -3.52
N LEU A 18 -5.21 8.06 -3.19
CA LEU A 18 -6.50 7.89 -2.53
C LEU A 18 -7.46 7.07 -3.40
N VAL A 19 -7.52 7.32 -4.71
CA VAL A 19 -8.35 6.54 -5.65
C VAL A 19 -7.90 5.08 -5.71
N ILE A 20 -6.59 4.82 -5.76
CA ILE A 20 -6.03 3.47 -5.77
C ILE A 20 -6.34 2.71 -4.47
N ILE A 21 -6.28 3.39 -3.32
CA ILE A 21 -6.63 2.82 -2.01
C ILE A 21 -8.12 2.50 -1.94
N VAL A 22 -8.99 3.44 -2.35
CA VAL A 22 -10.45 3.23 -2.36
C VAL A 22 -10.84 2.07 -3.27
N PHE A 23 -10.18 1.93 -4.42
CA PHE A 23 -10.41 0.79 -5.31
C PHE A 23 -10.07 -0.55 -4.62
N GLN A 24 -8.96 -0.62 -3.90
CA GLN A 24 -8.59 -1.82 -3.14
C GLN A 24 -9.57 -2.13 -2.01
N LEU A 25 -10.01 -1.10 -1.26
CA LEU A 25 -11.01 -1.24 -0.21
C LEU A 25 -12.35 -1.72 -0.76
N MET A 26 -12.76 -1.23 -1.93
CA MET A 26 -13.98 -1.70 -2.60
C MET A 26 -13.86 -3.17 -2.99
N CYS A 27 -12.72 -3.59 -3.56
CA CYS A 27 -12.47 -5.00 -3.87
C CYS A 27 -12.43 -5.89 -2.61
N LEU A 28 -11.94 -5.36 -1.49
CA LEU A 28 -11.91 -6.08 -0.20
C LEU A 28 -13.31 -6.22 0.39
N ALA A 29 -14.12 -5.16 0.36
CA ALA A 29 -15.51 -5.21 0.79
C ALA A 29 -16.33 -6.19 -0.09
N ASP A 30 -16.10 -6.22 -1.39
CA ASP A 30 -16.73 -7.19 -2.30
C ASP A 30 -16.40 -8.65 -1.93
N LEU A 31 -15.21 -8.89 -1.35
CA LEU A 31 -14.80 -10.19 -0.81
C LEU A 31 -15.46 -10.49 0.54
N GLU A 32 -15.67 -9.49 1.40
CA GLU A 32 -16.36 -9.64 2.69
C GLU A 32 -17.85 -10.03 2.51
N PHE A 33 -18.51 -9.51 1.47
CA PHE A 33 -19.92 -9.80 1.19
C PHE A 33 -20.17 -11.09 0.37
N ASP A 34 -19.13 -11.92 0.16
CA ASP A 34 -19.18 -13.32 -0.30
C ASP A 34 -19.92 -13.59 -1.64
N TYR A 35 -19.70 -12.76 -2.67
CA TYR A 35 -20.33 -12.99 -3.99
C TYR A 35 -19.35 -13.29 -5.13
N ILE A 36 -18.02 -13.24 -4.90
CA ILE A 36 -17.01 -13.39 -5.96
C ILE A 36 -15.85 -14.32 -5.57
N ASN A 37 -15.39 -15.11 -6.54
CA ASN A 37 -14.31 -16.08 -6.33
C ASN A 37 -12.99 -15.38 -5.91
N PRO A 38 -12.38 -15.72 -4.75
CA PRO A 38 -11.16 -15.06 -4.25
C PRO A 38 -9.96 -15.15 -5.22
N TYR A 39 -9.97 -16.15 -6.11
CA TYR A 39 -8.96 -16.31 -7.15
C TYR A 39 -8.99 -15.21 -8.23
N ASP A 40 -10.17 -14.68 -8.57
CA ASP A 40 -10.27 -13.62 -9.59
C ASP A 40 -9.88 -12.26 -9.02
N SER A 41 -10.31 -11.98 -7.79
CA SER A 41 -9.99 -10.73 -7.08
C SER A 41 -8.50 -10.61 -6.74
N SER A 42 -7.84 -11.70 -6.31
CA SER A 42 -6.40 -11.68 -5.99
C SER A 42 -5.51 -11.34 -7.20
N SER A 43 -5.86 -11.81 -8.40
CA SER A 43 -5.13 -11.47 -9.64
C SER A 43 -5.29 -10.00 -10.05
N ARG A 44 -6.47 -9.43 -9.83
CA ARG A 44 -6.76 -8.01 -10.11
C ARG A 44 -6.09 -7.09 -9.08
N ILE A 45 -6.17 -7.43 -7.80
CA ILE A 45 -5.54 -6.67 -6.71
C ILE A 45 -4.02 -6.67 -6.86
N ASN A 46 -3.40 -7.80 -7.21
CA ASN A 46 -1.95 -7.88 -7.40
C ASN A 46 -1.43 -6.99 -8.56
N LYS A 47 -2.27 -6.66 -9.55
CA LYS A 47 -1.91 -5.70 -10.60
C LYS A 47 -2.02 -4.24 -10.15
N VAL A 48 -2.82 -3.97 -9.12
CA VAL A 48 -3.10 -2.62 -8.59
C VAL A 48 -2.22 -2.29 -7.38
N ILE A 49 -1.74 -3.29 -6.64
CA ILE A 49 -0.81 -3.10 -5.51
C ILE A 49 0.57 -2.62 -5.98
N LEU A 50 1.06 -3.12 -7.12
CA LEU A 50 2.35 -2.75 -7.71
C LEU A 50 2.43 -1.24 -8.04
N PRO A 51 1.46 -0.63 -8.75
CA PRO A 51 1.50 0.81 -9.00
C PRO A 51 1.34 1.64 -7.73
N GLU A 52 0.59 1.19 -6.70
CA GLU A 52 0.50 1.89 -5.41
C GLU A 52 1.90 2.06 -4.78
N TYR A 53 2.66 0.97 -4.67
CA TYR A 53 4.00 0.98 -4.09
C TYR A 53 4.97 1.88 -4.88
N ILE A 54 4.86 1.86 -6.21
CA ILE A 54 5.67 2.72 -7.09
C ILE A 54 5.29 4.20 -6.89
N THR A 55 4.00 4.53 -6.88
CA THR A 55 3.52 5.91 -6.72
C THR A 55 3.92 6.50 -5.38
N GLU A 56 3.80 5.75 -4.29
CA GLU A 56 4.23 6.21 -2.96
C GLU A 56 5.77 6.33 -2.87
N GLY A 57 6.51 5.37 -3.43
CA GLY A 57 7.97 5.44 -3.48
C GLY A 57 8.47 6.67 -4.25
N VAL A 58 7.84 6.98 -5.39
CA VAL A 58 8.12 8.18 -6.17
C VAL A 58 7.78 9.44 -5.37
N LEU A 59 6.63 9.47 -4.69
CA LEU A 59 6.22 10.61 -3.86
C LEU A 59 7.19 10.86 -2.70
N CYS A 60 7.63 9.80 -2.01
CA CYS A 60 8.61 9.87 -0.94
C CYS A 60 9.96 10.40 -1.43
N LEU A 61 10.46 9.91 -2.58
CA LEU A 61 11.69 10.40 -3.21
C LEU A 61 11.55 11.88 -3.64
N PHE A 62 10.39 12.27 -4.17
CA PHE A 62 10.09 13.63 -4.58
C PHE A 62 10.15 14.62 -3.40
N PHE A 63 9.60 14.25 -2.24
CA PHE A 63 9.70 15.07 -1.02
C PHE A 63 11.12 15.14 -0.46
N LEU A 64 11.90 14.07 -0.60
CA LEU A 64 13.30 14.03 -0.18
C LEU A 64 14.17 14.97 -1.05
N LEU A 65 13.97 14.95 -2.37
CA LEU A 65 14.64 15.88 -3.30
C LEU A 65 14.24 17.34 -3.09
N THR A 66 12.98 17.59 -2.70
CA THR A 66 12.50 18.95 -2.42
C THR A 66 12.87 19.43 -1.01
N GLY A 67 13.60 18.64 -0.22
CA GLY A 67 14.10 19.05 1.11
C GLY A 67 13.00 19.26 2.16
N HIS A 68 11.83 18.65 1.98
CA HIS A 68 10.71 18.75 2.91
C HIS A 68 10.80 17.63 3.96
N TRP A 69 11.68 17.82 4.95
CA TRP A 69 12.06 16.82 5.95
C TRP A 69 10.90 16.28 6.79
N CYS A 70 9.92 17.11 7.17
CA CYS A 70 8.76 16.64 7.95
C CYS A 70 7.89 15.64 7.19
N MET A 71 7.65 15.87 5.89
CA MET A 71 6.83 14.94 5.08
C MET A 71 7.60 13.66 4.76
N SER A 72 8.90 13.80 4.51
CA SER A 72 9.78 12.64 4.33
C SER A 72 9.82 11.75 5.58
N LEU A 73 9.91 12.34 6.79
CA LEU A 73 9.86 11.58 8.05
C LEU A 73 8.58 10.78 8.24
N LEU A 74 7.45 11.25 7.70
CA LEU A 74 6.16 10.55 7.77
C LEU A 74 6.07 9.43 6.72
N CYS A 75 6.66 9.61 5.54
CA CYS A 75 6.73 8.56 4.50
C CYS A 75 7.77 7.47 4.79
N VAL A 76 8.84 7.78 5.53
CA VAL A 76 9.91 6.82 5.89
C VAL A 76 9.40 5.56 6.59
N PRO A 77 8.56 5.61 7.65
CA PRO A 77 8.05 4.39 8.27
C PRO A 77 7.21 3.57 7.29
N TYR A 78 6.36 4.21 6.47
CA TYR A 78 5.56 3.51 5.47
C TYR A 78 6.45 2.78 4.45
N LEU A 79 7.43 3.47 3.87
CA LEU A 79 8.39 2.87 2.94
C LEU A 79 9.17 1.73 3.60
N TYR A 80 9.58 1.91 4.86
CA TYR A 80 10.30 0.90 5.64
C TYR A 80 9.46 -0.36 5.85
N TYR A 81 8.18 -0.23 6.21
CA TYR A 81 7.28 -1.37 6.36
C TYR A 81 7.14 -2.14 5.05
N ASN A 82 6.91 -1.45 3.93
CA ASN A 82 6.79 -2.09 2.62
C ASN A 82 8.07 -2.81 2.18
N VAL A 83 9.23 -2.20 2.37
CA VAL A 83 10.53 -2.83 2.06
C VAL A 83 10.79 -4.04 2.97
N ARG A 84 10.42 -3.97 4.26
CA ARG A 84 10.52 -5.11 5.18
C ARG A 84 9.63 -6.27 4.73
N LEU A 85 8.42 -6.01 4.25
CA LEU A 85 7.51 -7.01 3.70
C LEU A 85 8.14 -7.74 2.49
N LEU A 86 8.70 -6.98 1.55
CA LEU A 86 9.38 -7.56 0.37
C LEU A 86 10.62 -8.41 0.74
N ASN A 87 11.41 -7.95 1.72
CA ASN A 87 12.61 -8.68 2.16
C ASN A 87 12.27 -9.92 3.00
N CYS A 88 11.14 -9.91 3.72
CA CYS A 88 10.68 -11.08 4.48
C CYS A 88 10.18 -12.20 3.55
N ASP A 89 9.50 -11.83 2.45
CA ASP A 89 9.01 -12.77 1.43
C ASP A 89 10.16 -13.48 0.69
N GLN A 90 11.31 -12.81 0.49
CA GLN A 90 12.48 -13.40 -0.19
C GLN A 90 13.13 -14.60 0.55
N TYR A 91 12.91 -14.78 1.85
CA TYR A 91 13.43 -15.94 2.58
C TYR A 91 12.57 -17.21 2.40
N SER A 92 11.42 -17.11 1.74
CA SER A 92 10.51 -18.23 1.45
C SER A 92 10.58 -18.56 -0.06
N GLY A 93 11.53 -19.40 -0.43
CA GLY A 93 11.81 -19.71 -1.84
C GLY A 93 10.64 -20.25 -2.65
N SER A 94 10.62 -19.88 -3.92
CA SER A 94 10.30 -20.75 -5.06
C SER A 94 8.96 -21.50 -5.00
N HIS A 95 7.82 -20.81 -5.06
CA HIS A 95 6.67 -21.17 -5.92
C HIS A 95 5.49 -20.22 -5.67
N ILE A 96 4.97 -19.67 -6.79
CA ILE A 96 3.62 -19.10 -7.02
C ILE A 96 3.52 -17.54 -6.95
N PRO A 97 3.03 -16.89 -8.03
CA PRO A 97 3.06 -15.43 -8.23
C PRO A 97 1.76 -14.74 -7.77
N ASN A 98 1.63 -14.40 -6.49
CA ASN A 98 0.53 -13.55 -5.97
C ASN A 98 0.70 -13.12 -4.49
N SER A 99 1.92 -13.23 -3.93
CA SER A 99 2.19 -13.10 -2.48
C SER A 99 1.86 -11.72 -1.88
N CYS A 100 1.90 -10.63 -2.66
CA CYS A 100 1.75 -9.27 -2.13
C CYS A 100 0.37 -9.02 -1.49
N SER A 101 -0.70 -9.65 -1.99
CA SER A 101 -2.04 -9.54 -1.41
C SER A 101 -2.19 -10.31 -0.08
N HIS A 102 -1.46 -11.41 0.08
CA HIS A 102 -1.54 -12.28 1.26
C HIS A 102 -0.81 -11.67 2.47
N ALA A 103 0.19 -10.83 2.23
CA ALA A 103 0.90 -10.12 3.28
C ALA A 103 0.07 -8.96 3.87
N ARG A 104 -0.78 -8.31 3.07
CA ARG A 104 -1.68 -7.23 3.51
C ARG A 104 -2.87 -7.77 4.31
N LEU A 105 -3.42 -8.93 3.93
CA LEU A 105 -4.43 -9.64 4.72
C LEU A 105 -3.89 -10.06 6.10
N LYS A 106 -2.64 -10.53 6.17
CA LYS A 106 -2.00 -10.90 7.43
C LYS A 106 -1.84 -9.71 8.41
N VAL A 107 -1.62 -8.50 7.90
CA VAL A 107 -1.57 -7.28 8.74
C VAL A 107 -2.97 -6.89 9.25
N GLU A 108 -4.02 -7.05 8.45
CA GLU A 108 -5.41 -6.81 8.88
C GLU A 108 -5.84 -7.85 9.94
N ASP A 109 -5.48 -9.13 9.78
CA ASP A 109 -5.70 -10.18 10.77
C ASP A 109 -4.94 -9.92 12.09
N ASP A 110 -3.71 -9.38 12.03
CA ASP A 110 -2.94 -8.96 13.20
C ASP A 110 -3.51 -7.67 13.85
N LEU A 111 -4.21 -6.82 13.08
CA LEU A 111 -4.90 -5.63 13.60
C LEU A 111 -6.21 -5.99 14.31
N ASP A 112 -6.93 -7.03 13.86
CA ASP A 112 -8.11 -7.56 14.55
C ASP A 112 -7.73 -8.14 15.94
N CYS A 113 -6.50 -8.65 16.08
CA CYS A 113 -5.95 -9.11 17.37
C CYS A 113 -5.62 -7.97 18.36
N ILE A 114 -5.52 -6.71 17.91
CA ILE A 114 -5.29 -5.53 18.75
C ILE A 114 -6.60 -4.87 19.22
N GLY A 115 -7.73 -5.20 18.59
CA GLY A 115 -9.04 -4.61 18.87
C GLY A 115 -9.96 -5.43 19.79
N ARG A 116 -9.65 -6.68 20.13
CA ARG A 116 -10.51 -7.51 20.99
C ARG A 116 -10.04 -7.57 22.45
N PRO A 117 -10.77 -6.99 23.42
CA PRO A 117 -10.62 -7.41 24.80
C PRO A 117 -11.03 -8.88 24.89
N ARG A 118 -10.09 -9.70 25.31
CA ARG A 118 -10.31 -11.10 25.71
C ARG A 118 -11.27 -11.10 26.90
N PHE A 119 -12.54 -11.38 26.65
CA PHE A 119 -13.46 -11.94 27.64
C PHE A 119 -13.82 -13.35 27.20
#